data_AF-A0AAU9P5P1-F1
#
_entry.id   AF-A0AAU9P5P1-F1
#
_cell.length_a   1.000
_cell.length_b   1.000
_cell.length_c   1.000
_cell.angle_alpha   90.00
_cell.angle_beta   90.00
_cell.angle_gamma   90.00
#
_symmetry.space_group_name_H-M   'P 1'
#
loop_
_entity.id
_entity.type
_entity.pdbx_description
1 polymer ?
#
loop_
_entity_poly.entity_id
_entity_poly.type
_entity_poly.pdbx_seq_one_letter_code
_entity_poly.pdbx_strand_id
1 'polypeptide(L)'
;MDLNQVTVETMEKGIQVNVYSERSCPGLLVFVLKVFEEFSLNVLEARVSCTGSFQLEALGVENEENGETIDTHMVKQAVLQAIQDWNESNDQE
;
A
#
# COMPACT_ATOMS: atom_id res chain seq x y z
N MET A 1 15.63 9.22 10.05
CA MET A 1 14.82 8.06 9.67
C MET A 1 13.40 8.55 9.69
N ASP A 2 12.77 8.65 8.53
CA ASP A 2 11.40 9.14 8.41
C ASP A 2 10.43 8.09 8.97
N LEU A 3 9.35 8.53 9.61
CA LEU A 3 8.35 7.62 10.18
C LEU A 3 7.44 7.07 9.07
N ASN A 4 7.51 5.76 8.85
CA ASN A 4 6.62 5.01 7.97
C ASN A 4 5.81 3.99 8.77
N GLN A 5 4.50 3.95 8.57
CA GLN A 5 3.59 2.99 9.22
C GLN A 5 2.72 2.32 8.18
N VAL A 6 2.61 0.99 8.28
CA VAL A 6 1.75 0.16 7.41
C VAL A 6 0.94 -0.80 8.29
N THR A 7 -0.37 -0.79 8.13
CA THR A 7 -1.25 -1.81 8.69
C THR A 7 -2.03 -2.49 7.58
N VAL A 8 -2.25 -3.79 7.74
CA VAL A 8 -3.04 -4.61 6.82
C VAL A 8 -3.93 -5.49 7.68
N GLU A 9 -5.23 -5.38 7.48
CA GLU A 9 -6.23 -6.02 8.33
C GLU A 9 -7.26 -6.74 7.47
N THR A 10 -7.60 -7.98 7.85
CA THR A 10 -8.70 -8.71 7.23
C THR A 10 -10.03 -8.18 7.74
N MET A 11 -10.91 -7.79 6.82
CA MET A 11 -12.25 -7.28 7.06
C MET A 11 -13.30 -8.30 6.58
N GLU A 12 -14.57 -8.13 6.99
CA GLU A 12 -15.68 -9.00 6.54
C GLU A 12 -15.80 -9.04 5.01
N LYS A 13 -15.47 -7.93 4.33
CA LYS A 13 -15.63 -7.74 2.88
C LYS A 13 -14.29 -7.63 2.14
N GLY A 14 -13.18 -8.11 2.70
CA GLY A 14 -11.88 -8.07 2.02
C GLY A 14 -10.74 -7.71 2.96
N ILE A 15 -9.80 -6.89 2.48
CA ILE A 15 -8.60 -6.48 3.20
C ILE A 15 -8.52 -4.96 3.20
N GLN A 16 -8.22 -4.38 4.36
CA GLN A 16 -7.93 -2.96 4.49
C GLN A 16 -6.42 -2.75 4.62
N VAL A 17 -5.86 -1.89 3.78
CA VAL A 17 -4.46 -1.46 3.81
C VAL A 17 -4.41 0.00 4.21
N ASN A 18 -3.68 0.32 5.28
CA ASN A 18 -3.41 1.69 5.69
C ASN A 18 -1.91 1.98 5.58
N VAL A 19 -1.57 3.13 5.02
CA VAL A 19 -0.19 3.59 4.86
C VAL A 19 -0.08 5.03 5.35
N TYR A 20 0.94 5.29 6.15
CA TYR A 20 1.37 6.62 6.55
C TYR A 20 2.87 6.75 6.26
N SER A 21 3.25 7.86 5.62
CA SER A 21 4.63 8.31 5.53
C SER A 21 4.71 9.78 5.89
N GLU A 22 5.67 10.14 6.75
CA GLU A 22 5.92 11.51 7.16
C GLU A 22 6.27 12.43 5.99
N ARG A 23 6.93 11.90 4.95
CA ARG A 23 7.20 12.65 3.73
C ARG A 23 5.93 12.73 2.86
N SER A 24 5.64 13.92 2.34
CA SER A 24 4.70 14.11 1.25
C SER A 24 5.40 13.70 -0.05
N CYS A 25 5.09 12.51 -0.54
CA CYS A 25 5.87 11.84 -1.57
C CYS A 25 5.19 11.88 -2.95
N PRO A 26 5.65 12.69 -3.93
CA PRO A 26 5.21 12.53 -5.31
C PRO A 26 5.58 11.11 -5.80
N GLY A 27 4.60 10.39 -6.34
CA GLY A 27 4.82 9.07 -6.93
C GLY A 27 4.79 7.87 -5.97
N LEU A 28 4.81 8.04 -4.64
CA LEU A 28 4.72 6.89 -3.70
C LEU A 28 3.41 6.09 -3.90
N LEU A 29 2.32 6.78 -4.24
CA LEU A 29 1.05 6.11 -4.58
C LEU A 29 1.24 5.06 -5.70
N VAL A 30 2.06 5.35 -6.70
CA VAL A 30 2.30 4.42 -7.82
C VAL A 30 3.01 3.16 -7.36
N PHE A 31 3.97 3.28 -6.45
CA PHE A 31 4.67 2.14 -5.86
C PHE A 31 3.71 1.26 -5.05
N VAL A 32 2.82 1.86 -4.25
CA VAL A 32 1.81 1.11 -3.49
C VAL A 32 0.79 0.43 -4.40
N LEU A 33 0.34 1.08 -5.47
CA LEU A 33 -0.61 0.48 -6.41
C LEU A 33 -0.02 -0.72 -7.18
N LYS A 34 1.29 -0.73 -7.45
CA LYS A 34 1.96 -1.91 -8.03
C LYS A 34 1.86 -3.12 -7.11
N VAL A 35 2.02 -2.92 -5.80
CA VAL A 35 1.81 -4.00 -4.83
C VAL A 35 0.37 -4.51 -4.90
N PHE A 36 -0.63 -3.64 -5.01
CA PHE A 36 -2.01 -4.11 -5.12
C PHE A 36 -2.25 -4.94 -6.39
N GLU A 37 -1.65 -4.56 -7.52
CA GLU A 37 -1.70 -5.34 -8.75
C GLU A 37 -1.01 -6.70 -8.61
N GLU A 38 0.20 -6.76 -8.04
CA GLU A 38 0.96 -7.99 -7.80
C GLU A 38 0.20 -9.00 -6.94
N PHE A 39 -0.56 -8.52 -5.96
CA PHE A 39 -1.36 -9.35 -5.06
C PHE A 39 -2.80 -9.57 -5.57
N SER A 40 -3.12 -9.14 -6.79
CA SER A 40 -4.48 -9.22 -7.36
C SER A 40 -5.54 -8.63 -6.41
N LEU A 41 -5.18 -7.56 -5.69
CA LEU A 41 -6.03 -6.85 -4.76
C LEU A 41 -6.82 -5.77 -5.51
N ASN A 42 -8.07 -6.09 -5.85
CA ASN A 42 -8.98 -5.15 -6.50
C ASN A 42 -9.48 -4.11 -5.49
N VAL A 43 -9.06 -2.87 -5.64
CA VAL A 43 -9.45 -1.75 -4.76
C VAL A 43 -10.92 -1.38 -4.99
N LEU A 44 -11.72 -1.45 -3.92
CA LEU A 44 -13.12 -1.04 -3.90
C LEU A 44 -13.29 0.43 -3.49
N GLU A 45 -12.56 0.83 -2.46
CA GLU A 45 -12.56 2.19 -1.93
C GLU A 45 -11.13 2.59 -1.58
N ALA A 46 -10.77 3.84 -1.84
CA ALA A 46 -9.54 4.41 -1.33
C ALA A 46 -9.71 5.89 -0.99
N ARG A 47 -9.02 6.32 0.07
CA ARG A 47 -8.83 7.72 0.43
C ARG A 47 -7.34 8.00 0.46
N VAL A 48 -6.91 9.06 -0.22
CA VAL A 48 -5.50 9.44 -0.27
C VAL A 48 -5.33 10.92 0.05
N SER A 49 -4.30 11.23 0.83
CA SER A 49 -3.79 12.59 1.02
C SER A 49 -2.29 12.58 0.77
N CYS A 50 -1.83 13.55 -0.03
CA CYS A 50 -0.40 13.81 -0.26
C CYS A 50 0.00 15.22 0.19
N THR A 51 -0.82 15.86 1.03
CA THR A 51 -0.56 17.23 1.49
C THR A 51 0.20 17.19 2.81
N GLY A 52 1.49 17.55 2.79
CA GLY A 52 2.37 17.55 3.97
C GLY A 52 2.92 16.16 4.30
N SER A 53 2.08 15.13 4.27
CA SER A 53 2.42 13.71 4.44
C SER A 53 1.71 12.85 3.39
N PHE A 54 2.16 11.61 3.21
CA PHE A 54 1.43 10.60 2.45
C PHE A 54 0.55 9.77 3.40
N GLN A 55 -0.73 9.71 3.10
CA GLN A 55 -1.71 8.89 3.80
C GLN A 55 -2.57 8.16 2.79
N LEU A 56 -2.68 6.85 2.92
CA LEU A 56 -3.57 6.01 2.15
C LEU A 56 -4.39 5.14 3.10
N GLU A 57 -5.69 5.08 2.88
CA GLU A 57 -6.52 3.96 3.32
C GLU A 57 -7.14 3.35 2.07
N ALA A 58 -7.02 2.04 1.90
CA ALA A 58 -7.61 1.32 0.79
C ALA A 58 -8.33 0.06 1.30
N LEU A 59 -9.58 -0.12 0.90
CA LEU A 59 -10.31 -1.38 1.02
C LEU A 59 -10.25 -2.09 -0.32
N GLY A 60 -9.72 -3.31 -0.33
CA GLY A 60 -9.66 -4.16 -1.51
C GLY A 60 -10.23 -5.55 -1.27
N VAL A 61 -10.65 -6.19 -2.35
CA VAL A 61 -11.02 -7.60 -2.37
C VAL A 61 -10.04 -8.38 -3.22
N GLU A 62 -9.81 -9.63 -2.84
CA GLU A 62 -9.10 -10.57 -3.71
C GLU A 62 -9.89 -10.79 -5.00
N ASN A 63 -9.18 -10.88 -6.13
CA ASN A 63 -9.81 -11.32 -7.36
C ASN A 63 -10.16 -12.82 -7.28
N GLU A 64 -11.46 -13.15 -7.27
CA GLU A 64 -11.98 -14.51 -7.07
C GLU A 64 -11.51 -15.54 -8.12
N GLU A 65 -10.88 -15.09 -9.21
CA GLU A 65 -10.38 -15.94 -10.29
C GLU A 65 -9.25 -16.88 -9.87
N ASN A 66 -8.50 -16.55 -8.80
CA ASN A 66 -7.30 -17.31 -8.40
C ASN A 66 -7.54 -18.25 -7.20
N GLY A 67 -8.61 -18.07 -6.43
CA GLY A 67 -8.99 -18.95 -5.31
C GLY A 67 -7.93 -19.08 -4.20
N GLU A 68 -6.98 -18.16 -4.11
CA GLU A 68 -5.78 -18.25 -3.28
C GLU A 68 -5.73 -17.07 -2.30
N THR A 69 -6.13 -17.34 -1.06
CA THR A 69 -6.32 -16.30 -0.03
C THR A 69 -5.11 -15.40 0.13
N ILE A 70 -5.29 -14.09 -0.07
CA ILE A 70 -4.22 -13.10 0.10
C ILE A 70 -3.67 -13.13 1.54
N ASP A 71 -2.35 -13.33 1.67
CA ASP A 71 -1.65 -13.22 2.94
C ASP A 71 -1.39 -11.75 3.31
N THR A 72 -2.09 -11.27 4.33
CA THR A 72 -1.98 -9.88 4.83
C THR A 72 -0.58 -9.53 5.32
N HIS A 73 0.19 -10.50 5.82
CA HIS A 73 1.58 -10.28 6.22
C HIS A 73 2.46 -9.98 5.01
N MET A 74 2.28 -10.74 3.93
CA MET A 74 3.02 -10.55 2.68
C MET A 74 2.70 -9.19 2.04
N VAL A 75 1.42 -8.80 2.00
CA VAL A 75 1.01 -7.46 1.54
C VAL A 75 1.69 -6.38 2.37
N LYS A 76 1.69 -6.52 3.71
CA LYS A 76 2.34 -5.54 4.59
C LYS A 76 3.84 -5.40 4.29
N GLN A 77 4.56 -6.51 4.12
CA GLN A 77 5.98 -6.47 3.81
C GLN A 77 6.24 -5.86 2.43
N ALA A 78 5.44 -6.21 1.42
CA ALA A 78 5.57 -5.66 0.07
C ALA A 78 5.34 -4.15 0.04
N VAL A 79 4.34 -3.64 0.78
CA VAL A 79 4.12 -2.18 0.91
C VAL A 79 5.27 -1.49 1.62
N LEU A 80 5.82 -2.08 2.69
CA LEU A 80 7.01 -1.54 3.36
C LEU A 80 8.22 -1.49 2.43
N GLN A 81 8.43 -2.53 1.62
CA GLN A 81 9.47 -2.57 0.60
C GLN A 81 9.25 -1.50 -0.47
N ALA A 82 8.02 -1.34 -0.96
CA ALA A 82 7.67 -0.32 -1.94
C ALA A 82 7.98 1.11 -1.45
N ILE A 83 7.82 1.37 -0.15
CA ILE A 83 8.22 2.64 0.47
C ILE A 83 9.76 2.78 0.48
N GLN A 84 10.50 1.71 0.76
CA GLN A 84 11.98 1.73 0.72
C GLN A 84 12.49 1.98 -0.70
N ASP A 85 11.98 1.24 -1.69
CA ASP A 85 12.35 1.38 -3.10
C ASP A 85 12.07 2.80 -3.62
N TRP A 86 10.95 3.39 -3.18
CA TRP A 86 10.64 4.79 -3.46
C TRP A 86 11.66 5.74 -2.83
N ASN A 87 12.04 5.55 -1.56
CA ASN A 87 13.05 6.40 -0.92
C ASN A 87 14.39 6.35 -1.69
N GLU A 88 14.87 5.15 -2.02
CA GLU A 88 16.12 4.96 -2.76
C GLU A 88 16.08 5.58 -4.16
N SER A 89 14.93 5.54 -4.82
CA SER A 89 14.75 6.13 -6.16
C SER A 89 14.76 7.66 -6.14
N ASN A 90 14.33 8.29 -5.04
CA ASN A 90 14.29 9.76 -4.92
C ASN A 90 15.58 10.34 -4.33
N ASP A 91 16.37 9.55 -3.59
CA ASP A 91 17.67 9.98 -3.09
C ASP A 91 18.76 10.01 -4.18
N GLN A 92 18.44 9.55 -5.40
CA GLN A 92 19.33 9.56 -6.57
C GLN A 92 19.17 10.79 -7.49
N GLU A 93 18.30 11.75 -7.14
CA GLU A 93 18.18 13.07 -7.80
C GLU A 93 18.89 14.19 -7.01
#